data_AF-A0A4Y8BWG1-F1
#
_entry.id   AF-A0A4Y8BWG1-F1
#
_cell.length_a   1.000
_cell.length_b   1.000
_cell.length_c   1.000
_cell.angle_alpha   90.00
_cell.angle_beta   90.00
_cell.angle_gamma   90.00
#
_symmetry.space_group_name_H-M   'P 1'
#
loop_
_entity.id
_entity.type
_entity.pdbx_description
1 polymer ?
#
loop_
_entity_poly.entity_id
_entity_poly.type
_entity_poly.pdbx_seq_one_letter_code
_entity_poly.pdbx_strand_id
1 'polypeptide(L)' 'YHKSMQNKGIGIGQNIFGIIQGGTDYKERKRCALSLNEMPFDGLAIGGLSVGEENALMYETVQNLNPYL' A
#
# COMPACT_ATOMS: atom_id res chain seq x y z
N TYR A 1 -14.05 -11.66 0.11
CA TYR A 1 -15.06 -11.38 1.16
C TYR A 1 -15.71 -10.01 0.99
N HIS A 2 -14.97 -8.89 1.11
CA HIS A 2 -15.55 -7.53 1.08
C HIS A 2 -16.38 -7.22 -0.17
N LYS A 3 -15.85 -7.45 -1.39
CA LYS A 3 -16.61 -7.26 -2.64
C LYS A 3 -17.91 -8.10 -2.68
N SER A 4 -17.91 -9.29 -2.05
CA SER A 4 -19.13 -10.10 -1.91
C SER A 4 -20.13 -9.48 -0.93
N MET A 5 -19.68 -8.82 0.15
CA MET A 5 -20.57 -8.09 1.08
C MET A 5 -21.14 -6.83 0.42
N GLN A 6 -20.33 -6.12 -0.37
CA GLN A 6 -20.80 -4.98 -1.16
C GLN A 6 -21.89 -5.39 -2.17
N ASN A 7 -21.75 -6.54 -2.84
CA ASN A 7 -22.80 -7.08 -3.71
C ASN A 7 -24.10 -7.43 -2.97
N LYS A 8 -24.07 -7.57 -1.64
CA LYS A 8 -25.24 -7.77 -0.77
C LYS A 8 -25.78 -6.47 -0.19
N GLY A 9 -25.24 -5.31 -0.60
CA GLY A 9 -25.64 -3.99 -0.08
C GLY A 9 -24.99 -3.62 1.26
N ILE A 10 -24.03 -4.40 1.76
CA ILE A 10 -23.38 -4.16 3.06
C ILE A 10 -22.02 -3.47 2.81
N GLY A 11 -21.77 -2.34 3.49
CA GLY A 11 -20.48 -1.65 3.40
C GLY A 11 -20.18 -1.03 2.03
N ILE A 12 -21.21 -0.66 1.27
CA ILE A 12 -21.11 -0.12 -0.10
C ILE A 12 -20.24 1.15 -0.20
N GLY A 13 -20.17 1.95 0.87
CA GLY A 13 -19.33 3.15 0.93
C GLY A 13 -17.95 2.95 1.57
N GLN A 14 -17.58 1.72 1.93
CA GLN A 14 -16.28 1.44 2.55
C GLN A 14 -15.25 1.06 1.50
N ASN A 15 -14.23 1.92 1.37
CA ASN A 15 -13.07 1.69 0.53
C ASN A 15 -12.14 0.63 1.15
N ILE A 16 -11.51 -0.18 0.30
CA ILE A 16 -10.45 -1.14 0.65
C ILE A 16 -9.12 -0.61 0.15
N PHE A 17 -8.13 -0.54 1.04
CA PHE A 17 -6.78 -0.12 0.68
C PHE A 17 -5.80 -1.28 0.72
N GLY A 18 -4.94 -1.39 -0.30
CA GLY A 18 -3.76 -2.25 -0.26
C GLY A 18 -2.65 -1.56 0.54
N ILE A 19 -1.84 -2.33 1.28
CA ILE A 19 -0.76 -1.77 2.11
C ILE A 19 0.59 -2.24 1.54
N ILE A 20 1.34 -1.30 0.97
CA ILE A 20 2.70 -1.54 0.48
C ILE A 20 3.61 -1.78 1.69
N GLN A 21 4.38 -2.88 1.62
CA GLN A 21 5.33 -3.32 2.64
C GLN A 21 6.72 -3.52 1.99
N GLY A 22 7.74 -3.81 2.82
CA GLY A 22 9.11 -4.04 2.35
C GLY A 22 10.20 -3.36 3.19
N GLY A 23 9.87 -2.84 4.38
CA GLY A 23 10.84 -2.11 5.21
C GLY A 23 11.40 -0.90 4.47
N THR A 24 12.72 -0.70 4.52
CA THR A 24 13.43 0.33 3.75
C THR A 24 14.11 -0.23 2.48
N ASP A 25 13.83 -1.50 2.13
CA ASP A 25 14.37 -2.13 0.93
C ASP A 25 13.58 -1.70 -0.32
N TYR A 26 14.27 -1.01 -1.23
CA TYR A 26 13.68 -0.52 -2.47
C TYR A 26 13.08 -1.62 -3.36
N LYS A 27 13.76 -2.77 -3.50
CA LYS A 27 13.32 -3.84 -4.40
C LYS A 27 12.07 -4.49 -3.86
N GLU A 28 12.01 -4.74 -2.56
CA GLU A 28 10.82 -5.31 -1.93
C GLU A 28 9.64 -4.33 -1.95
N ARG A 29 9.90 -3.04 -1.69
CA ARG A 29 8.91 -1.97 -1.82
C ARG A 29 8.33 -1.89 -3.24
N LYS A 30 9.20 -1.88 -4.26
CA LYS A 30 8.79 -1.90 -5.67
C LYS A 30 7.97 -3.14 -6.03
N ARG A 31 8.46 -4.33 -5.64
CA ARG A 31 7.77 -5.60 -5.89
C ARG A 31 6.36 -5.58 -5.31
N CYS A 32 6.22 -5.14 -4.06
CA CYS A 32 4.93 -5.05 -3.37
C CYS A 32 4.01 -4.03 -4.05
N ALA A 33 4.51 -2.83 -4.37
CA ALA A 33 3.73 -1.78 -5.04
C ALA A 33 3.18 -2.25 -6.40
N LEU A 34 4.03 -2.85 -7.25
CA LEU A 34 3.61 -3.38 -8.54
C LEU A 34 2.55 -4.49 -8.39
N SER A 35 2.75 -5.44 -7.46
CA SER A 35 1.76 -6.50 -7.22
C SER A 35 0.42 -5.96 -6.71
N LEU A 36 0.41 -4.93 -5.87
CA LEU A 36 -0.83 -4.35 -5.36
C LEU A 36 -1.57 -3.50 -6.40
N ASN A 37 -0.84 -2.85 -7.33
CA ASN A 37 -1.44 -2.12 -8.46
C ASN A 37 -2.22 -3.03 -9.42
N GLU A 38 -1.88 -4.32 -9.49
CA GLU A 38 -2.60 -5.30 -10.29
C GLU A 38 -3.91 -5.80 -9.62
N MET A 39 -4.17 -5.39 -8.37
CA MET A 39 -5.33 -5.82 -7.58
C MET A 39 -6.40 -4.73 -7.49
N PRO A 40 -7.69 -5.08 -7.35
CA PRO A 40 -8.81 -4.13 -7.36
C PRO A 40 -9.03 -3.45 -5.99
N PHE A 41 -7.99 -2.79 -5.47
CA PHE A 41 -8.09 -1.91 -4.31
C PHE A 41 -8.59 -0.52 -4.71
N ASP A 42 -9.26 0.15 -3.79
CA ASP A 42 -9.78 1.50 -3.99
C ASP A 42 -8.70 2.58 -3.70
N GLY A 43 -7.55 2.16 -3.15
CA GLY A 43 -6.36 2.98 -2.96
C GLY A 43 -5.20 2.17 -2.37
N LEU A 44 -4.03 2.80 -2.28
CA LEU A 44 -2.83 2.21 -1.68
C LEU A 44 -2.34 3.05 -0.50
N ALA A 45 -1.88 2.37 0.53
CA ALA A 45 -1.22 2.96 1.70
C ALA A 45 0.22 2.45 1.79
N ILE A 46 1.10 3.24 2.41
CA ILE A 46 2.48 2.84 2.70
C ILE A 46 2.54 2.45 4.18
N GLY A 47 2.77 1.16 4.46
CA GLY A 47 2.89 0.64 5.83
C GLY A 47 4.33 0.29 6.20
N GLY A 48 4.58 0.07 7.49
CA GLY A 48 5.87 -0.41 7.98
C GLY A 48 7.01 0.61 7.87
N LEU A 49 6.67 1.90 7.99
CA LEU A 49 7.59 3.02 8.18
C LEU A 49 7.24 3.73 9.49
N SER A 50 8.16 4.57 9.98
CA SER A 50 8.14 5.22 11.29
C SER A 50 8.19 4.23 12.46
N VAL A 51 8.99 3.17 12.33
CA VAL A 51 9.10 2.08 13.32
C VAL A 51 10.46 2.02 14.03
N GLY A 52 11.35 2.98 13.76
CA GLY A 52 12.64 3.13 14.43
C GLY A 52 13.80 3.49 13.49
N GLU A 53 13.54 3.58 12.18
CA GLU A 53 14.50 4.07 11.19
C GLU A 53 14.72 5.59 11.29
N GLU A 54 15.81 6.07 10.70
CA GLU A 54 16.08 7.50 10.59
C GLU A 54 15.05 8.19 9.67
N ASN A 55 14.64 9.42 10.02
CA ASN A 55 13.69 10.21 9.23
C ASN A 55 14.12 10.35 7.76
N ALA A 56 15.42 10.53 7.50
CA ALA A 56 15.94 10.64 6.13
C ALA A 56 15.67 9.37 5.31
N LEU A 57 15.88 8.20 5.91
CA LEU A 57 15.65 6.91 5.27
C LEU A 57 14.16 6.64 5.04
N MET A 58 13.30 7.05 5.98
CA MET A 58 11.85 7.04 5.79
C MET A 58 11.45 7.90 4.57
N TYR A 59 11.91 9.14 4.49
CA TYR A 59 11.59 10.05 3.37
C TYR A 59 12.09 9.50 2.04
N GLU A 60 13.32 8.98 2.00
CA GLU A 60 13.87 8.33 0.81
C GLU A 60 13.00 7.15 0.36
N THR A 61 12.60 6.29 1.31
CA THR A 61 11.76 5.12 1.01
C THR A 61 10.42 5.53 0.42
N VAL A 62 9.79 6.58 0.96
CA VAL A 62 8.53 7.13 0.41
C VAL A 62 8.75 7.72 -0.97
N GLN A 63 9.77 8.56 -1.16
CA GLN A 63 10.05 9.22 -2.43
C GLN A 63 10.34 8.20 -3.56
N ASN A 64 11.03 7.11 -3.24
CA ASN A 64 11.33 6.04 -4.17
C ASN A 64 10.09 5.28 -4.68
N LEU A 65 8.95 5.39 -3.98
CA LEU A 65 7.68 4.79 -4.40
C LEU A 65 6.90 5.65 -5.41
N ASN A 66 7.22 6.94 -5.57
CA ASN A 66 6.47 7.86 -6.46
C ASN A 66 6.21 7.34 -7.88
N PRO A 67 7.13 6.60 -8.55
CA PRO A 67 6.86 6.07 -9.89
C PRO A 67 5.85 4.91 -9.92
N TYR A 68 5.44 4.39 -8.76
CA TYR A 68 4.63 3.17 -8.61
C TYR A 68 3.34 3.41 -7.83
N LEU A 69 3.02 4.66 -7.48
CA LEU A 69 1.77 5.08 -6.84
C LEU A 69 0.91 5.82 -7.86
#